data_AF-A0A7S3AYU8-F1
#
_entry.id   AF-A0A7S3AYU8-F1
#
_cell.length_a   1.000
_cell.length_b   1.000
_cell.length_c   1.000
_cell.angle_alpha   90.00
_cell.angle_beta   90.00
_cell.angle_gamma   90.00
#
_symmetry.space_group_name_H-M   'P 1'
#
loop_
_entity.id
_entity.type
_entity.pdbx_description
1 polymer ?
#
loop_
_entity_poly.entity_id
_entity_poly.type
_entity_poly.pdbx_seq_one_letter_code
_entity_poly.pdbx_strand_id
1 'polypeptide(L)'
;SHFSNTGDDTYALWGADLQPENITFRRCVAINPGVLRPNWYGNCVATYGLKSLLLDTITCAAPTLTHPIPQPGGGSTCQIDTSMIVIYTSFGGTYPSNNSITIRGWSFTDLNGIPYTPADGTREPPGLSGKKVWTRSAFGRLAPYYLPSQTQQVNVHVSP
;
A
#
# COMPACT_ATOMS: atom_id res chain seq x y z
N SER A 1 7.06 0.75 15.99
CA SER A 1 8.45 0.86 15.48
C SER A 1 8.56 2.12 14.64
N HIS A 2 9.78 2.60 14.39
CA HIS A 2 10.03 3.78 13.56
C HIS A 2 11.21 3.52 12.63
N PHE A 3 10.98 3.58 11.32
CA PHE A 3 12.00 3.42 10.29
C PHE A 3 11.92 4.56 9.28
N SER A 4 13.08 4.95 8.77
CA SER A 4 13.20 6.04 7.81
C SER A 4 14.23 5.73 6.73
N ASN A 5 14.01 6.23 5.52
CA ASN A 5 14.94 6.14 4.40
C ASN A 5 15.27 4.69 3.99
N THR A 6 14.27 3.81 4.00
CA THR A 6 14.46 2.44 3.52
C THR A 6 14.69 2.43 2.01
N GLY A 7 15.52 1.51 1.53
CA GLY A 7 15.82 1.41 0.10
C GLY A 7 14.66 0.91 -0.76
N ASP A 8 13.66 0.30 -0.12
CA ASP A 8 12.45 -0.28 -0.69
C ASP A 8 11.30 -0.10 0.33
N ASP A 9 10.31 -0.99 0.36
CA ASP A 9 9.23 -1.03 1.34
C ASP A 9 9.75 -0.98 2.78
N THR A 10 9.05 -0.21 3.64
CA THR A 10 9.45 -0.11 5.05
C THR A 10 9.03 -1.31 5.88
N TYR A 11 7.77 -1.72 5.76
CA TYR A 11 7.24 -2.92 6.42
C TYR A 11 6.71 -3.86 5.35
N ALA A 12 7.32 -5.03 5.20
CA ALA A 12 6.88 -6.03 4.24
C ALA A 12 6.45 -7.32 4.95
N LEU A 13 5.35 -7.91 4.50
CA LEU A 13 4.98 -9.29 4.80
C LEU A 13 4.93 -10.07 3.49
N TRP A 14 5.93 -10.92 3.28
CA TRP A 14 5.98 -11.85 2.16
C TRP A 14 5.74 -13.25 2.68
N GLY A 15 4.60 -13.83 2.34
CA GLY A 15 4.21 -15.14 2.79
C GLY A 15 4.68 -16.29 1.91
N ALA A 16 5.19 -16.01 0.71
CA ALA A 16 5.51 -17.01 -0.31
C ALA A 16 4.38 -18.07 -0.40
N ASP A 17 4.71 -19.34 -0.13
CA ASP A 17 3.80 -20.48 -0.08
C ASP A 17 3.31 -20.84 1.34
N LEU A 18 3.73 -20.12 2.38
CA LEU A 18 3.48 -20.44 3.79
C LEU A 18 2.18 -19.85 4.36
N GLN A 19 1.54 -18.92 3.65
CA GLN A 19 0.25 -18.31 4.03
C GLN A 19 0.20 -17.80 5.49
N PRO A 20 1.11 -16.90 5.91
CA PRO A 20 1.20 -16.43 7.29
C PRO A 20 -0.13 -15.86 7.81
N GLU A 21 -0.42 -16.13 9.07
CA GLU A 21 -1.66 -15.71 9.73
C GLU A 21 -1.41 -15.08 11.10
N ASN A 22 -2.39 -14.31 11.56
CA ASN A 22 -2.37 -13.60 12.84
C ASN A 22 -1.19 -12.62 12.97
N ILE A 23 -0.76 -12.02 11.86
CA ILE A 23 0.30 -11.02 11.84
C ILE A 23 -0.30 -9.66 12.15
N THR A 24 0.41 -8.85 12.95
CA THR A 24 -0.02 -7.49 13.28
C THR A 24 1.14 -6.52 13.13
N PHE A 25 0.93 -5.48 12.33
CA PHE A 25 1.74 -4.26 12.38
C PHE A 25 0.93 -3.19 13.13
N ARG A 26 1.43 -2.79 14.30
CA ARG A 26 0.73 -1.84 15.19
C ARG A 26 1.63 -0.68 15.56
N ARG A 27 1.13 0.56 15.47
CA ARG A 27 1.85 1.79 15.83
C ARG A 27 3.21 1.85 15.12
N CYS A 28 3.19 1.57 13.83
CA CYS A 28 4.36 1.59 12.96
C CYS A 28 4.47 2.95 12.28
N VAL A 29 5.68 3.50 12.25
CA VAL A 29 6.02 4.73 11.55
C VAL A 29 7.00 4.40 10.43
N ALA A 30 6.66 4.82 9.21
CA ALA A 30 7.46 4.67 7.99
C ALA A 30 7.65 6.04 7.34
N ILE A 31 8.90 6.50 7.22
CA ILE A 31 9.24 7.81 6.67
C ILE A 31 10.14 7.65 5.45
N ASN A 32 9.78 8.27 4.33
CA ASN A 32 10.56 8.29 3.10
C ASN A 32 10.99 6.89 2.62
N PRO A 33 10.05 5.95 2.36
CA PRO A 33 10.38 4.65 1.78
C PRO A 33 10.86 4.78 0.32
N GLY A 34 11.69 3.84 -0.12
CA GLY A 34 12.13 3.72 -1.52
C GLY A 34 13.27 4.65 -1.94
N VAL A 35 14.18 5.04 -1.03
CA VAL A 35 15.19 6.08 -1.32
C VAL A 35 16.22 5.70 -2.37
N LEU A 36 16.46 4.40 -2.58
CA LEU A 36 17.45 3.94 -3.54
C LEU A 36 16.94 4.05 -4.98
N ARG A 37 15.62 3.98 -5.18
CA ARG A 37 14.99 4.13 -6.50
C ARG A 37 13.73 4.99 -6.39
N PRO A 38 13.91 6.31 -6.18
CA PRO A 38 12.80 7.22 -6.09
C PRO A 38 11.92 7.11 -7.34
N ASN A 39 10.61 7.07 -7.14
CA ASN A 39 9.61 6.93 -8.21
C ASN A 39 9.50 5.53 -8.87
N TRP A 40 10.09 4.48 -8.29
CA TRP A 40 10.03 3.15 -8.89
C TRP A 40 9.50 2.04 -7.99
N TYR A 41 9.83 2.05 -6.70
CA TYR A 41 9.22 1.18 -5.68
C TYR A 41 9.47 1.73 -4.27
N GLY A 42 8.72 1.22 -3.29
CA GLY A 42 8.84 1.59 -1.88
C GLY A 42 7.55 2.18 -1.31
N ASN A 43 6.78 1.32 -0.66
CA ASN A 43 5.58 1.63 0.10
C ASN A 43 5.87 1.66 1.61
N CYS A 44 4.96 2.26 2.38
CA CYS A 44 5.07 2.21 3.83
C CYS A 44 4.76 0.82 4.36
N VAL A 45 3.80 0.12 3.74
CA VAL A 45 3.52 -1.28 4.00
C VAL A 45 3.33 -2.02 2.68
N ALA A 46 3.93 -3.21 2.56
CA ALA A 46 3.74 -4.10 1.43
C ALA A 46 3.39 -5.51 1.86
N THR A 47 2.52 -6.15 1.09
CA THR A 47 2.07 -7.52 1.35
C THR A 47 2.09 -8.35 0.08
N TYR A 48 2.58 -9.59 0.22
CA TYR A 48 2.78 -10.54 -0.87
C TYR A 48 2.35 -11.94 -0.43
N GLY A 49 1.04 -12.19 -0.45
CA GLY A 49 0.45 -13.46 -0.04
C GLY A 49 0.46 -13.66 1.48
N LEU A 50 -0.71 -13.89 2.05
CA LEU A 50 -0.92 -14.12 3.47
C LEU A 50 -2.34 -14.62 3.70
N LYS A 51 -2.58 -15.22 4.86
CA LYS A 51 -3.92 -15.58 5.32
C LYS A 51 -4.52 -14.50 6.22
N SER A 52 -3.79 -13.91 7.18
CA SER A 52 -4.35 -12.78 7.92
C SER A 52 -3.34 -11.76 8.45
N LEU A 53 -3.71 -10.48 8.31
CA LEU A 53 -2.92 -9.33 8.72
C LEU A 53 -3.81 -8.23 9.30
N LEU A 54 -3.38 -7.68 10.44
CA LEU A 54 -3.92 -6.45 11.02
C LEU A 54 -2.90 -5.31 10.88
N LEU A 55 -3.31 -4.24 10.21
CA LEU A 55 -2.63 -2.94 10.19
C LEU A 55 -3.37 -1.99 11.13
N ASP A 56 -2.72 -1.59 12.22
CA ASP A 56 -3.34 -0.87 13.33
C ASP A 56 -2.55 0.38 13.70
N THR A 57 -3.08 1.57 13.35
CA THR A 57 -2.42 2.85 13.61
C THR A 57 -1.06 2.94 12.90
N ILE A 58 -1.08 3.04 11.56
CA ILE A 58 0.13 3.18 10.76
C ILE A 58 0.33 4.65 10.37
N THR A 59 1.51 5.21 10.65
CA THR A 59 1.92 6.55 10.22
C THR A 59 2.90 6.44 9.06
N CYS A 60 2.60 7.14 7.97
CA CYS A 60 3.39 7.12 6.75
C CYS A 60 3.61 8.54 6.25
N ALA A 61 4.87 8.90 6.01
CA ALA A 61 5.23 10.11 5.26
C ALA A 61 6.04 9.68 4.03
N ALA A 62 5.57 10.03 2.84
CA ALA A 62 6.22 9.63 1.59
C ALA A 62 6.37 10.81 0.61
N PRO A 63 7.42 10.87 -0.21
CA PRO A 63 7.63 12.00 -1.12
C PRO A 63 6.50 12.12 -2.16
N THR A 64 6.02 13.35 -2.38
CA THR A 64 5.15 13.67 -3.52
C THR A 64 5.98 13.61 -4.80
N LEU A 65 5.65 12.70 -5.70
CA LEU A 65 6.39 12.54 -6.96
C LEU A 65 5.87 13.52 -8.01
N THR A 66 6.75 14.39 -8.50
CA THR A 66 6.44 15.34 -9.59
C THR A 66 6.52 14.69 -10.98
N HIS A 67 7.37 13.67 -11.14
CA HIS A 67 7.58 12.93 -12.39
C HIS A 67 7.60 11.41 -12.13
N PRO A 68 6.42 10.78 -12.00
CA PRO A 68 6.34 9.35 -11.77
C PRO A 68 6.89 8.56 -12.98
N ILE A 69 7.76 7.57 -12.77
CA ILE A 69 8.41 6.79 -13.86
C ILE A 69 7.38 5.80 -14.44
N PRO A 70 7.20 5.69 -15.77
CA PRO A 70 6.28 4.72 -16.36
C PRO A 70 6.55 3.30 -15.84
N GLN A 71 5.48 2.52 -15.60
CA GLN A 71 5.60 1.12 -15.20
C GLN A 71 6.50 0.38 -16.22
N PRO A 72 7.46 -0.47 -15.77
CA PRO A 72 8.19 -1.35 -16.67
C PRO A 72 7.19 -2.17 -17.52
N GLY A 73 7.27 -2.04 -18.84
CA GLY A 73 6.32 -2.67 -19.77
C GLY A 73 5.24 -1.73 -20.35
N GLY A 74 5.26 -0.44 -20.04
CA GLY A 74 4.54 0.59 -20.81
C GLY A 74 3.02 0.55 -20.66
N GLY A 75 2.52 0.75 -19.44
CA GLY A 75 1.09 0.94 -19.16
C GLY A 75 0.81 2.27 -18.46
N SER A 76 -0.31 2.92 -18.81
CA SER A 76 -0.83 4.15 -18.19
C SER A 76 -1.51 3.91 -16.83
N THR A 77 -1.24 2.77 -16.20
CA THR A 77 -1.94 2.31 -15.02
C THR A 77 -1.32 2.85 -13.74
N CYS A 78 -2.21 3.19 -12.80
CA CYS A 78 -1.94 3.62 -11.44
C CYS A 78 -0.74 2.87 -10.82
N GLN A 79 0.28 3.63 -10.41
CA GLN A 79 1.54 3.06 -9.93
C GLN A 79 1.31 2.35 -8.60
N ILE A 80 1.74 1.10 -8.52
CA ILE A 80 1.70 0.33 -7.28
C ILE A 80 2.45 1.04 -6.13
N ASP A 81 3.49 1.78 -6.50
CA ASP A 81 4.43 2.52 -5.65
C ASP A 81 3.87 3.87 -5.14
N THR A 82 2.65 4.22 -5.57
CA THR A 82 1.96 5.45 -5.16
C THR A 82 0.93 5.23 -4.04
N SER A 83 0.89 4.05 -3.43
CA SER A 83 0.03 3.77 -2.27
C SER A 83 0.79 3.80 -0.95
N MET A 84 0.08 4.05 0.15
CA MET A 84 0.65 3.82 1.49
C MET A 84 0.83 2.33 1.75
N ILE A 85 -0.18 1.55 1.36
CA ILE A 85 -0.25 0.10 1.57
C ILE A 85 -0.39 -0.58 0.21
N VAL A 86 0.58 -1.40 -0.18
CA VAL A 86 0.44 -2.24 -1.36
C VAL A 86 0.01 -3.65 -0.98
N ILE A 87 -1.02 -4.14 -1.65
CA ILE A 87 -1.49 -5.52 -1.60
C ILE A 87 -1.29 -6.12 -2.98
N TYR A 88 -0.30 -6.99 -3.12
CA TYR A 88 0.11 -7.51 -4.41
C TYR A 88 0.23 -9.02 -4.43
N THR A 89 -0.18 -9.65 -5.54
CA THR A 89 0.10 -11.06 -5.82
C THR A 89 1.29 -11.09 -6.77
N SER A 90 2.47 -11.26 -6.20
CA SER A 90 3.74 -11.43 -6.92
C SER A 90 4.65 -12.30 -6.06
N PHE A 91 5.82 -12.66 -6.61
CA PHE A 91 6.89 -13.35 -5.89
C PHE A 91 6.44 -14.67 -5.23
N GLY A 92 5.56 -15.41 -5.89
CA GLY A 92 5.01 -16.67 -5.38
C GLY A 92 4.01 -16.53 -4.22
N GLY A 93 3.69 -15.30 -3.79
CA GLY A 93 2.75 -15.03 -2.71
C GLY A 93 1.30 -15.34 -3.11
N THR A 94 0.61 -16.16 -2.29
CA THR A 94 -0.81 -16.52 -2.51
C THR A 94 -1.71 -16.01 -1.38
N TYR A 95 -2.90 -15.49 -1.73
CA TYR A 95 -3.96 -15.17 -0.78
C TYR A 95 -5.04 -16.27 -0.87
N PRO A 96 -5.19 -17.16 0.13
CA PRO A 96 -6.23 -18.19 0.13
C PRO A 96 -7.63 -17.57 0.21
N SER A 97 -8.68 -18.29 -0.18
CA SER A 97 -10.06 -17.74 -0.25
C SER A 97 -10.58 -17.15 1.07
N ASN A 98 -10.10 -17.65 2.20
CA ASN A 98 -10.43 -17.17 3.55
C ASN A 98 -9.41 -16.15 4.10
N ASN A 99 -8.60 -15.51 3.24
CA ASN A 99 -7.68 -14.47 3.68
C ASN A 99 -8.43 -13.27 4.26
N SER A 100 -7.75 -12.45 5.08
CA SER A 100 -8.29 -11.19 5.57
C SER A 100 -7.18 -10.19 5.87
N ILE A 101 -7.32 -8.97 5.35
CA ILE A 101 -6.49 -7.82 5.72
C ILE A 101 -7.40 -6.80 6.39
N THR A 102 -7.12 -6.48 7.64
CA THR A 102 -7.82 -5.41 8.37
C THR A 102 -6.94 -4.18 8.47
N ILE A 103 -7.47 -3.04 8.04
CA ILE A 103 -6.80 -1.73 8.11
C ILE A 103 -7.63 -0.84 9.04
N ARG A 104 -7.02 -0.33 10.11
CA ARG A 104 -7.65 0.60 11.03
C ARG A 104 -6.64 1.61 11.56
N GLY A 105 -7.03 2.88 11.63
CA GLY A 105 -6.13 3.97 12.00
C GLY A 105 -4.94 4.13 11.04
N TRP A 106 -4.92 5.22 10.28
CA TRP A 106 -3.75 5.59 9.49
C TRP A 106 -3.55 7.09 9.43
N SER A 107 -2.31 7.49 9.18
CA SER A 107 -1.94 8.86 8.81
C SER A 107 -1.03 8.75 7.60
N PHE A 108 -1.36 9.44 6.51
CA PHE A 108 -0.59 9.44 5.27
C PHE A 108 -0.34 10.87 4.81
N THR A 109 0.92 11.29 4.81
CA THR A 109 1.33 12.66 4.49
C THR A 109 2.47 12.68 3.49
N ASP A 110 2.74 13.86 2.94
CA ASP A 110 4.03 14.14 2.33
C ASP A 110 5.14 14.30 3.39
N LEU A 111 6.39 14.53 2.94
CA LEU A 111 7.54 14.73 3.84
C LEU A 111 7.52 16.07 4.59
N ASN A 112 6.64 17.00 4.22
CA ASN A 112 6.42 18.26 4.92
C ASN A 112 5.24 18.18 5.91
N GLY A 113 4.60 17.01 6.04
CA GLY A 113 3.45 16.79 6.92
C GLY A 113 2.10 17.20 6.32
N ILE A 114 2.05 17.53 5.02
CA ILE A 114 0.78 17.82 4.33
C ILE A 114 0.03 16.50 4.12
N PRO A 115 -1.21 16.35 4.62
CA PRO A 115 -1.97 15.12 4.45
C PRO A 115 -2.30 14.83 2.99
N TYR A 116 -2.14 13.58 2.58
CA TYR A 116 -2.80 13.07 1.38
C TYR A 116 -4.24 12.70 1.73
N THR A 117 -5.15 12.99 0.82
CA THR A 117 -6.59 12.77 0.97
C THR A 117 -7.15 12.06 -0.26
N PRO A 118 -8.34 11.45 -0.18
CA PRO A 118 -9.00 10.89 -1.35
C PRO A 118 -9.19 11.88 -2.50
N ALA A 119 -9.36 13.18 -2.20
CA ALA A 119 -9.51 14.21 -3.24
C ALA A 119 -8.26 14.34 -4.11
N ASP A 120 -7.11 13.92 -3.60
CA ASP A 120 -5.89 13.93 -4.37
C ASP A 120 -5.73 12.74 -5.33
N GLY A 121 -6.61 11.73 -5.23
CA GLY A 121 -6.63 10.59 -6.14
C GLY A 121 -7.57 9.48 -5.66
N THR A 122 -8.40 8.94 -6.55
CA THR A 122 -9.22 7.74 -6.29
C THR A 122 -9.16 6.84 -7.50
N ARG A 123 -9.10 5.51 -7.32
CA ARG A 123 -9.14 4.57 -8.44
C ARG A 123 -10.52 4.52 -9.11
N GLU A 124 -10.80 5.52 -9.94
CA GLU A 124 -11.83 5.65 -11.00
C GLU A 124 -11.07 6.31 -12.21
N PRO A 125 -11.48 6.14 -13.48
CA PRO A 125 -10.63 5.87 -14.68
C PRO A 125 -9.52 6.91 -15.06
N PRO A 126 -8.57 6.55 -15.96
CA PRO A 126 -7.12 6.75 -15.79
C PRO A 126 -6.65 8.20 -15.92
N GLY A 127 -5.65 8.57 -15.10
CA GLY A 127 -5.01 9.88 -15.15
C GLY A 127 -4.30 10.32 -13.87
N LEU A 128 -4.27 9.50 -12.81
CA LEU A 128 -3.67 9.90 -11.55
C LEU A 128 -2.14 9.90 -11.60
N SER A 129 -1.54 11.09 -11.50
CA SER A 129 -0.13 11.29 -11.20
C SER A 129 0.08 11.32 -9.68
N GLY A 130 1.02 10.50 -9.18
CA GLY A 130 1.58 10.63 -7.83
C GLY A 130 0.95 9.78 -6.71
N LYS A 131 1.63 9.82 -5.53
CA LYS A 131 1.50 9.00 -4.29
C LYS A 131 0.15 9.03 -3.56
N LYS A 132 -0.95 8.83 -4.28
CA LYS A 132 -2.28 9.18 -3.76
C LYS A 132 -3.36 8.17 -4.17
N VAL A 133 -3.03 6.88 -4.12
CA VAL A 133 -4.01 5.83 -4.42
C VAL A 133 -4.93 5.62 -3.23
N TRP A 134 -6.21 5.86 -3.44
CA TRP A 134 -7.28 5.49 -2.52
C TRP A 134 -8.18 4.45 -3.17
N THR A 135 -8.35 3.32 -2.48
CA THR A 135 -9.18 2.21 -2.94
C THR A 135 -10.35 2.01 -2.00
N ARG A 136 -11.53 1.75 -2.58
CA ARG A 136 -12.76 1.47 -1.84
C ARG A 136 -12.77 0.00 -1.42
N SER A 137 -12.83 -0.26 -0.11
CA SER A 137 -13.07 -1.60 0.43
C SER A 137 -14.44 -2.15 0.04
N ALA A 138 -14.64 -3.46 0.22
CA ALA A 138 -15.92 -4.14 -0.04
C ALA A 138 -17.11 -3.49 0.71
N PHE A 139 -16.85 -2.84 1.84
CA PHE A 139 -17.87 -2.15 2.66
C PHE A 139 -17.98 -0.65 2.34
N GLY A 140 -17.44 -0.20 1.22
CA GLY A 140 -17.64 1.16 0.71
C GLY A 140 -16.69 2.21 1.30
N ARG A 141 -15.79 1.86 2.22
CA ARG A 141 -14.85 2.81 2.85
C ARG A 141 -13.56 2.95 2.05
N LEU A 142 -13.10 4.20 1.87
CA LEU A 142 -11.83 4.51 1.22
C LEU A 142 -10.67 4.41 2.20
N ALA A 143 -9.57 3.81 1.76
CA ALA A 143 -8.30 3.76 2.48
C ALA A 143 -7.13 3.82 1.48
N PRO A 144 -5.92 4.23 1.92
CA PRO A 144 -4.79 4.49 1.04
C PRO A 144 -4.04 3.20 0.65
N TYR A 145 -4.76 2.21 0.15
CA TYR A 145 -4.18 0.95 -0.30
C TYR A 145 -4.34 0.75 -1.81
N TYR A 146 -3.43 -0.04 -2.39
CA TYR A 146 -3.48 -0.49 -3.76
C TYR A 146 -3.74 -2.00 -3.82
N LEU A 147 -4.65 -2.42 -4.71
CA LEU A 147 -4.90 -3.80 -5.09
C LEU A 147 -5.05 -3.85 -6.62
N PRO A 148 -4.18 -4.55 -7.37
CA PRO A 148 -4.07 -4.41 -8.83
C PRO A 148 -5.30 -4.91 -9.58
N SER A 149 -6.06 -5.86 -9.05
CA SER A 149 -7.28 -6.35 -9.69
C SER A 149 -8.40 -6.57 -8.68
N GLN A 150 -9.63 -6.21 -9.04
CA GLN A 150 -10.82 -6.62 -8.29
C GLN A 150 -11.13 -8.12 -8.44
N THR A 151 -10.55 -8.79 -9.46
CA THR A 151 -10.63 -10.25 -9.59
C THR A 151 -9.74 -10.98 -8.58
N GLN A 152 -8.74 -10.28 -8.01
CA GLN A 152 -7.91 -10.80 -6.95
C GLN A 152 -8.72 -10.78 -5.66
N GLN A 153 -9.10 -11.97 -5.17
CA GLN A 153 -9.96 -12.14 -4.00
C GLN A 153 -9.20 -11.87 -2.70
N VAL A 154 -8.78 -10.63 -2.45
CA VAL A 154 -8.25 -10.22 -1.14
C VAL A 154 -9.37 -9.55 -0.35
N ASN A 155 -9.68 -10.09 0.83
CA ASN A 155 -10.75 -9.54 1.68
C ASN A 155 -10.18 -8.41 2.54
N VAL A 156 -10.32 -7.18 2.05
CA VAL A 156 -9.85 -5.97 2.75
C VAL A 156 -10.98 -5.35 3.56
N HIS A 157 -10.80 -5.31 4.88
CA HIS A 157 -11.71 -4.67 5.84
C HIS A 157 -11.11 -3.35 6.30
N VAL A 158 -11.87 -2.26 6.22
CA VAL A 158 -11.44 -0.94 6.66
C VAL A 158 -12.35 -0.46 7.78
N SER A 159 -11.79 -0.23 8.97
CA SER A 159 -12.51 0.29 10.14
C SER A 159 -11.97 1.67 10.55
N PRO A 160 -12.72 2.45 11.36
CA PRO A 160 -12.25 3.74 11.85
C PRO A 160 -10.96 3.58 12.66
#